data_AF-A0A6N7ITU0-F1
#
_entry.id   AF-A0A6N7ITU0-F1
#
_cell.length_a   1.000
_cell.length_b   1.000
_cell.length_c   1.000
_cell.angle_alpha   90.00
_cell.angle_beta   90.00
_cell.angle_gamma   90.00
#
_symmetry.space_group_name_H-M   'P 1'
#
loop_
_entity.id
_entity.type
_entity.pdbx_description
1 polymer ?
#
loop_
_entity_poly.entity_id
_entity_poly.type
_entity_poly.pdbx_seq_one_letter_code
_entity_poly.pdbx_strand_id
1 'polypeptide(L)'
;MPNDINISNRPDDVWELKEIRDITVKEGDTLSAIITQYSIIHFRMNRDWYFKQVLELNNITDPHFIRAGDTLKIPIYIDKGIG
;
A
#
# COMPACT_ATOMS: atom_id res chain seq x y z
N MET A 1 23.55 -26.28 -6.87
CA MET A 1 22.86 -25.36 -5.94
C MET A 1 21.48 -25.10 -6.54
N PRO A 2 20.38 -25.17 -5.77
CA PRO A 2 19.08 -24.80 -6.33
C PRO A 2 19.15 -23.31 -6.68
N ASN A 3 18.71 -22.96 -7.88
CA ASN A 3 18.65 -21.57 -8.33
C ASN A 3 17.76 -20.78 -7.36
N ASP A 4 18.34 -19.81 -6.66
CA ASP A 4 17.59 -18.83 -5.89
C ASP A 4 16.60 -18.17 -6.86
N ILE A 5 15.31 -18.40 -6.66
CA ILE A 5 14.27 -17.72 -7.44
C ILE A 5 14.34 -16.24 -7.05
N ASN A 6 15.02 -15.42 -7.85
CA ASN A 6 15.04 -13.98 -7.68
C ASN A 6 13.65 -13.42 -8.02
N ILE A 7 12.78 -13.36 -7.01
CA ILE A 7 11.43 -12.78 -7.10
C ILE A 7 11.50 -11.26 -6.97
N SER A 8 11.92 -10.57 -8.03
CA SER A 8 11.91 -9.11 -8.09
C SER A 8 10.48 -8.54 -8.05
N ASN A 9 10.37 -7.28 -7.61
CA ASN A 9 9.13 -6.51 -7.74
C ASN A 9 8.71 -6.43 -9.20
N ARG A 10 7.40 -6.47 -9.45
CA ARG A 10 6.85 -6.17 -10.76
C ARG A 10 6.88 -4.65 -11.02
N PRO A 11 6.92 -4.22 -12.29
CA PRO A 11 6.83 -2.81 -12.64
C PRO A 11 5.57 -2.14 -12.07
N ASP A 12 5.64 -0.85 -11.75
CA ASP A 12 4.54 -0.13 -11.09
C ASP A 12 3.30 0.07 -11.99
N ASP A 13 3.45 -0.05 -13.30
CA ASP A 13 2.38 0.14 -14.30
C ASP A 13 1.47 -1.09 -14.50
N VAL A 14 1.78 -2.23 -13.87
CA VAL A 14 0.99 -3.46 -13.95
C VAL A 14 -0.15 -3.50 -12.92
N TRP A 15 -0.18 -2.57 -11.99
CA TRP A 15 -1.15 -2.55 -10.89
C TRP A 15 -2.44 -1.83 -11.31
N GLU A 16 -3.57 -2.48 -11.10
CA GLU A 16 -4.90 -1.93 -11.34
C GLU A 16 -5.64 -1.77 -10.01
N LEU A 17 -6.23 -0.60 -9.77
CA LEU A 17 -6.99 -0.33 -8.56
C LEU A 17 -8.27 -1.17 -8.56
N LYS A 18 -8.40 -2.08 -7.60
CA LYS A 18 -9.56 -2.95 -7.46
C LYS A 18 -10.60 -2.38 -6.50
N GLU A 19 -10.16 -1.91 -5.34
CA GLU A 19 -11.04 -1.39 -4.30
C GLU A 19 -10.30 -0.35 -3.44
N ILE A 20 -11.07 0.51 -2.77
CA ILE A 20 -10.57 1.39 -1.72
C ILE A 20 -11.25 0.97 -0.42
N ARG A 21 -10.45 0.70 0.62
CA ARG A 21 -10.94 0.42 1.96
C ARG A 21 -10.81 1.66 2.83
N ASP A 22 -11.85 1.97 3.56
CA ASP A 22 -11.83 3.02 4.57
C ASP A 22 -11.46 2.40 5.92
N ILE A 23 -10.37 2.88 6.52
CA ILE A 23 -9.86 2.43 7.82
C ILE A 23 -9.95 3.57 8.81
N THR A 24 -10.63 3.34 9.94
CA THR A 24 -10.62 4.29 11.05
C THR A 24 -9.31 4.16 11.82
N VAL A 25 -8.53 5.24 11.87
CA VAL A 25 -7.30 5.32 12.66
C VAL A 25 -7.64 5.22 14.14
N LYS A 26 -6.96 4.32 14.85
CA LYS A 26 -7.11 4.14 16.30
C LYS A 26 -6.00 4.85 17.06
N GLU A 27 -6.24 5.07 18.35
CA GLU A 27 -5.19 5.61 19.23
C GLU A 27 -3.97 4.71 19.24
N GLY A 28 -2.78 5.29 19.03
CA GLY A 28 -1.52 4.57 18.93
C GLY A 28 -1.18 4.01 17.55
N ASP A 29 -2.10 4.09 16.57
CA ASP A 29 -1.79 3.71 15.20
C ASP A 29 -0.78 4.69 14.57
N THR A 30 0.07 4.16 13.70
CA THR A 30 0.91 4.97 12.82
C THR A 30 0.56 4.65 11.36
N LEU A 31 0.74 5.64 10.48
CA LEU A 31 0.46 5.47 9.06
C LEU A 31 1.29 4.30 8.48
N SER A 32 2.56 4.21 8.87
CA SER A 32 3.45 3.14 8.45
C SER A 32 2.98 1.75 8.91
N ALA A 33 2.50 1.63 10.16
CA ALA A 33 1.98 0.36 10.67
C ALA A 33 0.72 -0.08 9.92
N ILE A 34 -0.23 0.84 9.70
CA ILE A 34 -1.45 0.56 8.93
C ILE A 34 -1.08 0.14 7.50
N ILE A 35 -0.30 0.93 6.78
CA ILE A 35 0.10 0.63 5.39
C ILE A 35 0.81 -0.72 5.29
N THR A 36 1.67 -1.05 6.26
CA THR A 36 2.41 -2.32 6.27
C THR A 36 1.47 -3.52 6.36
N GLN A 37 0.39 -3.44 7.16
CA GLN A 37 -0.60 -4.51 7.23
C GLN A 37 -1.26 -4.80 5.86
N TYR A 38 -1.41 -3.77 5.02
CA TYR A 38 -1.97 -3.91 3.67
C TYR A 38 -0.93 -4.11 2.58
N SER A 39 0.37 -4.04 2.87
CA SER A 39 1.40 -4.39 1.89
C SER A 39 1.51 -5.90 1.65
N ILE A 40 1.09 -6.73 2.62
CA ILE A 40 1.22 -8.20 2.53
C ILE A 40 0.34 -8.82 1.44
N ILE A 41 -0.77 -8.15 1.09
CA ILE A 41 -1.67 -8.55 0.00
C ILE A 41 -1.13 -8.13 -1.38
N HIS A 42 -0.15 -7.21 -1.42
CA HIS A 42 0.45 -6.69 -2.64
C HIS A 42 1.82 -7.34 -2.89
N PHE A 43 1.84 -8.67 -2.92
CA PHE A 43 3.04 -9.45 -3.18
C PHE A 43 3.72 -9.01 -4.49
N ARG A 44 5.03 -8.73 -4.44
CA ARG A 44 5.86 -8.17 -5.54
C ARG A 44 5.52 -6.73 -5.97
N MET A 45 4.69 -6.00 -5.23
CA MET A 45 4.55 -4.56 -5.42
C MET A 45 5.72 -3.82 -4.78
N ASN A 46 6.17 -2.76 -5.42
CA ASN A 46 7.11 -1.84 -4.81
C ASN A 46 6.46 -1.14 -3.60
N ARG A 47 6.97 -1.40 -2.39
CA ARG A 47 6.45 -0.84 -1.14
C ARG A 47 6.51 0.69 -1.12
N ASP A 48 7.57 1.28 -1.66
CA ASP A 48 7.74 2.73 -1.66
C ASP A 48 6.77 3.41 -2.63
N TRP A 49 6.50 2.76 -3.77
CA TRP A 49 5.45 3.20 -4.68
C TRP A 49 4.08 3.13 -4.01
N TYR A 50 3.76 2.00 -3.37
CA TYR A 50 2.49 1.81 -2.65
C TYR A 50 2.29 2.86 -1.54
N PHE A 51 3.34 3.17 -0.78
CA PHE A 51 3.29 4.19 0.26
C PHE A 51 2.92 5.57 -0.32
N LYS A 52 3.51 5.95 -1.47
CA LYS A 52 3.16 7.20 -2.17
C LYS A 52 1.70 7.22 -2.62
N GLN A 53 1.19 6.12 -3.16
CA GLN A 53 -0.22 6.02 -3.58
C GLN A 53 -1.18 6.25 -2.40
N VAL A 54 -0.87 5.70 -1.22
CA VAL A 54 -1.68 5.93 -0.01
C VAL A 54 -1.63 7.41 0.41
N LEU A 55 -0.45 8.03 0.41
CA LEU A 55 -0.30 9.45 0.77
C LEU A 55 -1.09 10.37 -0.17
N GLU A 56 -0.93 10.17 -1.48
CA GLU A 56 -1.61 10.94 -2.52
C GLU A 56 -3.13 10.80 -2.42
N LEU A 57 -3.64 9.57 -2.28
CA LEU A 57 -5.08 9.31 -2.17
C LEU A 57 -5.72 10.01 -0.97
N ASN A 58 -4.98 10.21 0.11
CA ASN A 58 -5.46 10.84 1.34
C ASN A 58 -5.08 12.32 1.47
N ASN A 59 -4.41 12.91 0.46
CA ASN A 59 -3.86 14.26 0.52
C ASN A 59 -2.94 14.49 1.75
N ILE A 60 -2.19 13.46 2.16
CA ILE A 60 -1.27 13.52 3.30
C ILE A 60 0.10 13.96 2.80
N THR A 61 0.52 15.15 3.21
CA THR A 61 1.85 15.71 2.90
C THR A 61 2.86 15.44 4.01
N ASP A 62 2.40 15.27 5.26
CA ASP A 62 3.21 14.83 6.39
C ASP A 62 2.63 13.53 7.00
N PRO A 63 3.32 12.39 6.85
CA PRO A 63 2.91 11.09 7.37
C PRO A 63 2.65 11.03 8.89
N HIS A 64 3.18 11.98 9.67
CA HIS A 64 3.02 12.02 11.12
C HIS A 64 1.73 12.70 11.58
N PHE A 65 0.92 13.25 10.66
CA PHE A 65 -0.26 14.04 10.97
C PHE A 65 -1.59 13.28 10.98
N ILE A 66 -1.57 11.94 10.99
CA ILE A 66 -2.80 11.17 11.21
C ILE A 66 -3.22 11.19 12.70
N ARG A 67 -4.52 11.19 12.97
CA ARG A 67 -5.08 11.22 14.32
C ARG A 67 -6.13 10.14 14.51
N ALA A 68 -6.30 9.71 15.76
CA ALA A 68 -7.37 8.78 16.12
C ALA A 68 -8.74 9.36 15.71
N GLY A 69 -9.56 8.53 15.08
CA GLY A 69 -10.86 8.92 14.52
C GLY A 69 -10.81 9.35 13.05
N ASP A 70 -9.63 9.62 12.49
CA ASP A 70 -9.50 9.90 11.06
C ASP A 70 -9.90 8.68 10.23
N THR A 71 -10.44 8.93 9.03
CA THR A 71 -10.67 7.88 8.04
C THR A 71 -9.56 7.91 7.00
N LEU A 72 -8.78 6.83 6.97
CA LEU A 72 -7.69 6.62 6.01
C LEU A 72 -8.15 5.71 4.88
N LYS A 73 -8.00 6.17 3.64
CA LYS A 73 -8.28 5.42 2.41
C LYS A 73 -7.10 4.56 2.04
N ILE A 74 -7.30 3.26 1.95
CA ILE A 74 -6.28 2.28 1.58
C ILE A 74 -6.66 1.68 0.22
N PRO A 75 -5.90 1.97 -0.86
CA PRO A 75 -6.12 1.36 -2.16
C PRO A 75 -5.65 -0.10 -2.16
N ILE A 76 -6.44 -0.97 -2.75
CA ILE A 76 -6.10 -2.38 -2.95
C ILE A 76 -5.96 -2.59 -4.44
N TYR A 77 -4.79 -3.06 -4.85
CA TYR A 77 -4.49 -3.27 -6.26
C TYR A 77 -4.49 -4.76 -6.60
N ILE A 78 -4.84 -5.06 -7.84
CA ILE A 78 -4.61 -6.36 -8.46
C ILE A 78 -3.56 -6.23 -9.55
N ASP A 79 -2.83 -7.32 -9.73
CA ASP A 79 -1.96 -7.48 -10.88
C ASP A 79 -2.84 -7.75 -12.09
N LYS A 80 -2.91 -6.81 -13.04
CA LYS A 80 -3.76 -6.97 -14.24
C LYS A 80 -3.25 -8.06 -15.20
N GLY A 81 -2.11 -8.69 -14.87
CA GLY A 81 -1.40 -9.57 -15.78
C GLY A 81 -0.80 -8.76 -16.93
N ILE A 82 0.29 -9.25 -17.51
CA ILE A 82 0.58 -8.84 -18.88
C ILE A 82 -0.22 -9.83 -19.72
N GLY A 83 -1.17 -9.34 -20.52
CA GLY A 83 -1.85 -10.16 -21.52
C GLY A 83 -0.89 -10.71 -22.55
#